data_AF-A0A8S3EJY4-F1
#
_entry.id   AF-A0A8S3EJY4-F1
#
_cell.length_a   1.000
_cell.length_b   1.000
_cell.length_c   1.000
_cell.angle_alpha   90.00
_cell.angle_beta   90.00
_cell.angle_gamma   90.00
#
_symmetry.space_group_name_H-M   'P 1'
#
loop_
_entity.id
_entity.type
_entity.pdbx_description
1 polymer ?
#
loop_
_entity_poly.entity_id
_entity_poly.type
_entity_poly.pdbx_seq_one_letter_code
_entity_poly.pdbx_strand_id
1 'polypeptide(L)'
;GQNITLTNEDISLMQQVKNAKTNPDDQVYEPWLDTFSSEVMIHPIINTPESKASFIPSKWERLKVGKYLHAIKMGWIKPVPPKEDPLLSNNYDLWSDEPKTNLPRSNIPAPKLELPGHHESYNPSVEYLLDDAEVEALKTKMESDYDENERQTKTIFVPKKYSSLRQVPVYDQFVYERFQRCLDLYLCPRQKRLKANITNINDLIPDKPKPQDLHPYPIVQSLIYEGHKNMIRCLTCHSTGQWLASGSDDCTVRIWEIATTRCMNVFQFDKPVVSLQWNPVLSLLTVATGSQILMINPKLGMIVDFSFLKIYY
;
A
#
# COMPACT_ATOMS: atom_id res chain seq x y z
N GLY A 1 -6.11 -44.17 136.46
CA GLY A 1 -5.86 -42.93 135.71
C GLY A 1 -4.50 -42.39 136.07
N GLN A 2 -3.46 -42.86 135.39
CA GLN A 2 -2.14 -42.21 135.42
C GLN A 2 -2.01 -41.41 134.12
N ASN A 3 -1.58 -40.16 134.23
CA ASN A 3 -1.32 -39.32 133.06
C ASN A 3 0.01 -39.76 132.43
N ILE A 4 -0.06 -40.37 131.25
CA ILE A 4 1.10 -40.80 130.47
C ILE A 4 1.58 -39.59 129.65
N THR A 5 2.83 -39.16 129.88
CA THR A 5 3.49 -38.10 129.09
C THR A 5 4.21 -38.73 127.92
N LEU A 6 3.99 -38.21 126.71
CA LEU A 6 4.70 -38.66 125.49
C LEU A 6 6.19 -38.30 125.55
N THR A 7 7.02 -39.18 125.01
CA THR A 7 8.46 -38.91 124.86
C THR A 7 8.70 -37.99 123.65
N ASN A 8 9.87 -37.35 123.62
CA ASN A 8 10.23 -36.47 122.49
C ASN A 8 10.34 -37.24 121.16
N GLU A 9 10.67 -38.53 121.19
CA GLU A 9 10.73 -39.40 120.01
C GLU A 9 9.33 -39.63 119.43
N ASP A 10 8.33 -39.93 120.28
CA ASP A 10 6.93 -40.08 119.86
C ASP A 10 6.40 -38.80 119.21
N ILE A 11 6.77 -37.64 119.76
CA ILE A 11 6.41 -36.33 119.20
C ILE A 11 7.07 -36.13 117.83
N SER A 12 8.34 -36.51 117.67
CA SER A 12 9.06 -36.40 116.40
C SER A 12 8.48 -37.32 115.31
N LEU A 13 8.11 -38.55 115.67
CA LEU A 13 7.46 -39.50 114.77
C LEU A 13 6.06 -39.02 114.38
N MET A 14 5.29 -38.49 115.34
CA MET A 14 4.00 -37.84 115.04
C MET A 14 4.17 -36.65 114.10
N GLN A 15 5.22 -35.83 114.24
CA GLN A 15 5.50 -34.73 113.32
C GLN A 15 5.93 -35.22 111.93
N GLN A 16 6.71 -36.30 111.84
CA GLN A 16 7.07 -36.94 110.56
C GLN A 16 5.84 -37.48 109.85
N VAL A 17 4.97 -38.21 110.56
CA VAL A 17 3.69 -38.71 110.05
C VAL A 17 2.79 -37.55 109.63
N LYS A 18 2.66 -36.51 110.45
CA LYS A 18 1.86 -35.31 110.13
C LYS A 18 2.35 -34.60 108.88
N ASN A 19 3.67 -34.53 108.68
CA ASN A 19 4.29 -33.87 107.53
C ASN A 19 4.57 -34.82 106.35
N ALA A 20 4.11 -36.08 106.42
CA ALA A 20 4.37 -37.12 105.43
C ALA A 20 5.86 -37.24 105.03
N LYS A 21 6.77 -37.04 105.99
CA LYS A 21 8.20 -37.27 105.77
C LYS A 21 8.50 -38.75 105.98
N THR A 22 9.17 -39.35 105.01
CA THR A 22 9.70 -40.72 105.15
C THR A 22 10.85 -40.75 106.15
N ASN A 23 11.17 -41.96 106.63
CA ASN A 23 12.32 -42.12 107.50
C ASN A 23 13.60 -41.68 106.75
N PRO A 24 14.57 -41.06 107.45
CA PRO A 24 15.81 -40.61 106.84
C PRO A 24 16.61 -41.74 106.16
N ASP A 25 16.45 -42.97 106.65
CA ASP A 25 17.19 -44.14 106.17
C ASP A 25 16.56 -44.80 104.92
N ASP A 26 15.32 -44.47 104.56
CA ASP A 26 14.63 -45.07 103.41
C ASP A 26 15.01 -44.35 102.10
N GLN A 27 15.58 -45.08 101.13
CA GLN A 27 15.85 -44.56 99.79
C GLN A 27 14.57 -44.52 98.96
N VAL A 28 13.99 -43.32 98.79
CA VAL A 28 12.69 -43.12 98.13
C VAL A 28 12.73 -43.36 96.60
N TYR A 29 13.91 -43.34 95.98
CA TYR A 29 14.07 -43.47 94.53
C TYR A 29 15.11 -44.52 94.15
N GLU A 30 14.72 -45.79 94.22
CA GLU A 30 15.56 -46.89 93.72
C GLU A 30 15.51 -46.96 92.16
N PRO A 31 16.65 -47.25 91.50
CA PRO A 31 16.69 -47.41 90.06
C PRO A 31 15.90 -48.64 89.61
N TRP A 32 15.18 -48.53 88.47
CA TRP A 32 14.42 -49.65 87.93
C TRP A 32 15.34 -50.78 87.46
N LEU A 33 15.19 -51.96 88.08
CA LEU A 33 15.99 -53.14 87.78
C LEU A 33 15.22 -54.05 86.81
N ASP A 34 15.69 -54.17 85.56
CA ASP A 34 15.10 -55.06 84.55
C ASP A 34 15.45 -56.52 84.82
N THR A 35 14.60 -57.17 85.58
CA THR A 35 14.76 -58.58 85.97
C THR A 35 14.27 -59.56 84.90
N PHE A 36 13.62 -59.09 83.82
CA PHE A 36 12.87 -59.98 82.92
C PHE A 36 13.32 -59.89 81.46
N SER A 37 13.56 -58.71 80.90
CA SER A 37 13.84 -58.58 79.46
C SER A 37 15.27 -59.01 79.06
N SER A 38 16.14 -59.23 80.06
CA SER A 38 17.52 -59.67 79.88
C SER A 38 17.64 -61.04 79.21
N GLU A 39 16.59 -61.88 79.28
CA GLU A 39 16.55 -63.19 78.64
C GLU A 39 15.79 -63.16 77.29
N VAL A 40 16.46 -63.54 76.19
CA VAL A 40 15.87 -63.53 74.85
C VAL A 40 15.09 -64.82 74.58
N MET A 41 13.82 -64.70 74.21
CA MET A 41 12.97 -65.84 73.85
C MET A 41 13.30 -66.35 72.43
N ILE A 42 13.67 -67.63 72.33
CA ILE A 42 14.02 -68.31 71.08
C ILE A 42 12.77 -68.76 70.30
N HIS A 43 11.69 -69.06 71.02
CA HIS A 43 10.43 -69.54 70.45
C HIS A 43 9.34 -68.46 70.48
N PRO A 44 8.41 -68.47 69.52
CA PRO A 44 7.25 -67.60 69.61
C PRO A 44 6.41 -67.93 70.84
N ILE A 45 5.79 -66.91 71.42
CA ILE A 45 4.90 -67.05 72.59
C ILE A 45 3.74 -68.02 72.31
N ILE A 46 3.32 -68.12 71.05
CA ILE A 46 2.18 -68.93 70.61
C ILE A 46 2.64 -69.87 69.50
N ASN A 47 2.32 -71.17 69.64
CA ASN A 47 2.56 -72.18 68.60
C ASN A 47 1.30 -72.44 67.75
N THR A 48 0.66 -71.37 67.27
CA THR A 48 -0.49 -71.50 66.35
C THR A 48 0.01 -71.86 64.96
N PRO A 49 -0.54 -72.90 64.31
CA PRO A 49 -0.14 -73.26 62.96
C PRO A 49 -0.46 -72.13 61.98
N GLU A 50 0.43 -71.90 61.02
CA GLU A 50 0.21 -70.89 60.00
C GLU A 50 -0.97 -71.22 59.08
N SER A 51 -1.66 -70.18 58.61
CA SER A 51 -2.79 -70.34 57.70
C SER A 51 -2.33 -70.80 56.31
N LYS A 52 -3.16 -71.60 55.62
CA LYS A 52 -2.89 -71.98 54.23
C LYS A 52 -2.87 -70.78 53.27
N ALA A 53 -3.51 -69.67 53.64
CA ALA A 53 -3.54 -68.45 52.85
C ALA A 53 -2.18 -67.73 52.78
N SER A 54 -1.26 -68.00 53.72
CA SER A 54 0.10 -67.45 53.68
C SER A 54 0.96 -68.09 52.59
N PHE A 55 0.63 -69.33 52.20
CA PHE A 55 1.42 -70.13 51.25
C PHE A 55 0.80 -70.25 49.87
N ILE A 56 -0.51 -69.99 49.74
CA ILE A 56 -1.26 -70.12 48.48
C ILE A 56 -1.51 -68.72 47.90
N PRO A 57 -1.52 -68.55 46.56
CA PRO A 57 -1.86 -67.27 45.94
C PRO A 57 -3.17 -66.66 46.47
N SER A 58 -3.17 -65.33 46.60
CA SER A 58 -4.24 -64.61 47.26
C SER A 58 -5.60 -64.78 46.55
N LYS A 59 -6.60 -65.24 47.32
CA LYS A 59 -7.97 -65.35 46.83
C LYS A 59 -8.56 -63.99 46.48
N TRP A 60 -8.15 -62.93 47.18
CA TRP A 60 -8.60 -61.56 46.94
C TRP A 60 -8.06 -61.00 45.63
N GLU A 61 -6.79 -61.25 45.32
CA GLU A 61 -6.20 -60.88 44.04
C GLU A 61 -6.93 -61.58 42.89
N ARG A 62 -7.21 -62.88 43.04
CA ARG A 62 -7.99 -63.63 42.03
C ARG A 62 -9.37 -63.03 41.78
N LEU A 63 -10.10 -62.63 42.84
CA LEU A 63 -11.39 -61.96 42.69
C LEU A 63 -11.27 -60.60 42.01
N LYS A 64 -10.23 -59.83 42.34
CA LYS A 64 -9.95 -58.52 41.75
C LYS A 64 -9.62 -58.65 40.26
N VAL A 65 -8.79 -59.62 39.89
CA VAL A 65 -8.47 -59.95 38.50
C VAL A 65 -9.72 -60.40 37.74
N GLY A 66 -10.58 -61.23 38.35
CA GLY A 66 -11.86 -61.62 37.76
C GLY A 66 -12.78 -60.43 37.47
N LYS A 67 -12.84 -59.45 38.39
CA LYS A 67 -13.58 -58.19 38.19
C LYS A 67 -13.02 -57.38 37.01
N TYR A 68 -11.69 -57.25 36.90
CA TYR A 68 -11.06 -56.57 35.77
C TYR A 68 -11.29 -57.31 34.45
N LEU A 69 -11.17 -58.63 34.42
CA LEU A 69 -11.47 -59.46 33.25
C LEU A 69 -12.93 -59.28 32.79
N HIS A 70 -13.87 -59.25 33.73
CA HIS A 70 -15.27 -58.98 33.41
C HIS A 70 -15.45 -57.60 32.78
N ALA A 71 -14.85 -56.57 33.37
CA ALA A 71 -14.88 -55.21 32.82
C ALA A 71 -14.22 -55.10 31.44
N ILE A 72 -13.14 -55.84 31.18
CA ILE A 72 -12.50 -55.93 29.87
C ILE A 72 -13.42 -56.65 28.87
N LYS A 73 -14.04 -57.77 29.26
CA LYS A 73 -14.97 -58.54 28.41
C LYS A 73 -16.21 -57.74 28.03
N MET A 74 -16.71 -56.90 28.95
CA MET A 74 -17.83 -55.98 28.71
C MET A 74 -17.40 -54.70 27.95
N GLY A 75 -16.10 -54.52 27.69
CA GLY A 75 -15.56 -53.36 26.96
C GLY A 75 -15.47 -52.08 27.78
N TRP A 76 -15.70 -52.13 29.09
CA TRP A 76 -15.61 -50.96 29.98
C TRP A 76 -14.17 -50.54 30.25
N ILE A 77 -13.24 -51.49 30.22
CA ILE A 77 -11.81 -51.24 30.37
C ILE A 77 -11.11 -51.76 29.11
N LYS A 78 -10.39 -50.87 28.43
CA LYS A 78 -9.48 -51.26 27.35
C LYS A 78 -8.09 -51.50 27.94
N PRO A 79 -7.45 -52.67 27.71
CA PRO A 79 -6.19 -53.03 28.35
C PRO A 79 -5.00 -52.17 27.88
N VAL A 80 -5.10 -51.58 26.69
CA VAL A 80 -4.16 -50.59 26.17
C VAL A 80 -4.99 -49.47 25.54
N PRO A 81 -4.82 -48.20 25.93
CA PRO A 81 -5.43 -47.11 25.19
C PRO A 81 -4.88 -47.13 23.76
N PRO A 82 -5.70 -46.95 22.70
CA PRO A 82 -5.16 -46.80 21.37
C PRO A 82 -4.12 -45.67 21.39
N LYS A 83 -2.94 -45.89 20.80
CA LYS A 83 -2.01 -44.79 20.55
C LYS A 83 -2.69 -43.89 19.53
N GLU A 84 -3.34 -42.84 20.00
CA GLU A 84 -3.76 -41.74 19.15
C GLU A 84 -2.50 -40.99 18.76
N ASP A 85 -2.10 -41.07 17.49
CA ASP A 85 -1.06 -40.20 16.96
C ASP A 85 -1.62 -38.78 16.95
N PRO A 86 -1.13 -37.85 17.80
CA PRO A 86 -1.72 -36.50 17.90
C PRO A 86 -1.58 -35.68 16.61
N LEU A 87 -0.76 -36.17 15.68
CA LEU A 87 -0.53 -35.59 14.36
C LEU A 87 -1.64 -35.92 13.35
N LEU A 88 -2.40 -37.01 13.53
CA LEU A 88 -3.45 -37.41 12.59
C LEU A 88 -4.83 -36.81 12.92
N SER A 89 -5.07 -36.38 14.15
CA SER A 89 -6.38 -35.86 14.56
C SER A 89 -6.73 -34.50 13.94
N ASN A 90 -5.73 -33.76 13.43
CA ASN A 90 -5.90 -32.41 12.87
C ASN A 90 -5.64 -32.30 11.36
N ASN A 91 -5.38 -33.39 10.65
CA ASN A 91 -5.15 -33.36 9.20
C ASN A 91 -6.46 -33.63 8.44
N TYR A 92 -7.35 -32.65 8.41
CA TYR A 92 -8.49 -32.63 7.49
C TYR A 92 -8.22 -31.63 6.36
N ASP A 93 -8.50 -32.04 5.12
CA ASP A 93 -8.48 -31.12 3.99
C ASP A 93 -9.72 -30.22 4.08
N LEU A 94 -9.53 -28.99 4.54
CA LEU A 94 -10.60 -28.01 4.67
C LEU A 94 -11.23 -27.64 3.32
N TRP A 95 -10.52 -27.88 2.21
CA TRP A 95 -10.90 -27.39 0.89
C TRP A 95 -11.28 -28.48 -0.11
N SER A 96 -11.43 -29.74 0.34
CA SER A 96 -11.71 -30.87 -0.56
C SER A 96 -13.01 -30.69 -1.37
N ASP A 97 -14.01 -30.05 -0.76
CA ASP A 97 -15.37 -29.93 -1.31
C ASP A 97 -15.80 -28.47 -1.57
N GLU A 98 -14.89 -27.49 -1.59
CA GLU A 98 -15.30 -26.10 -1.80
C GLU A 98 -15.85 -25.88 -3.21
N PRO A 99 -17.16 -25.54 -3.36
CA PRO A 99 -17.67 -25.12 -4.65
C PRO A 99 -17.00 -23.80 -5.03
N LYS A 100 -16.62 -23.63 -6.30
CA LYS A 100 -16.05 -22.37 -6.80
C LYS A 100 -17.00 -21.22 -6.48
N THR A 101 -16.69 -20.46 -5.44
CA THR A 101 -17.54 -19.36 -4.98
C THR A 101 -17.44 -18.21 -5.98
N ASN A 102 -18.58 -17.82 -6.55
CA ASN A 102 -18.68 -16.57 -7.29
C ASN A 102 -18.73 -15.44 -6.26
N LEU A 103 -17.56 -14.92 -5.88
CA LEU A 103 -17.44 -13.75 -5.01
C LEU A 103 -18.41 -12.64 -5.49
N PRO A 104 -19.13 -11.97 -4.58
CA PRO A 104 -20.01 -10.87 -4.96
C PRO A 104 -19.19 -9.80 -5.71
N ARG A 105 -19.70 -9.36 -6.87
CA ARG A 105 -19.00 -8.49 -7.84
C ARG A 105 -18.54 -7.14 -7.27
N SER A 106 -18.99 -6.78 -6.08
CA SER A 106 -18.70 -5.53 -5.37
C SER A 106 -17.32 -5.52 -4.70
N ASN A 107 -16.76 -6.67 -4.30
CA ASN A 107 -15.46 -6.69 -3.64
C ASN A 107 -14.31 -6.49 -4.65
N ILE A 108 -13.40 -5.56 -4.38
CA ILE A 108 -12.20 -5.33 -5.18
C ILE A 108 -11.08 -6.17 -4.57
N PRO A 109 -10.68 -7.27 -5.22
CA PRO A 109 -9.60 -8.10 -4.69
C PRO A 109 -8.31 -7.29 -4.60
N ALA A 110 -7.44 -7.69 -3.67
CA ALA A 110 -6.13 -7.09 -3.58
C ALA A 110 -5.38 -7.25 -4.92
N PRO A 111 -4.64 -6.22 -5.37
CA PRO A 111 -3.79 -6.37 -6.55
C PRO A 111 -2.78 -7.47 -6.28
N LYS A 112 -2.55 -8.34 -7.27
CA LYS A 112 -1.49 -9.36 -7.20
C LYS A 112 -0.14 -8.67 -7.48
N LEU A 113 0.92 -9.22 -6.91
CA LEU A 113 2.28 -8.83 -7.27
C LEU A 113 2.51 -9.17 -8.75
N GLU A 114 3.25 -8.32 -9.46
CA GLU A 114 3.73 -8.66 -10.79
C GLU A 114 4.69 -9.85 -10.68
N LEU A 115 4.73 -10.67 -11.73
CA LEU A 115 5.68 -11.78 -11.80
C LEU A 115 7.09 -11.20 -11.96
N PRO A 116 8.11 -11.79 -11.32
CA PRO A 116 9.49 -11.30 -11.45
C PRO A 116 9.93 -11.20 -12.91
N GLY A 117 10.49 -10.05 -13.28
CA GLY A 117 10.97 -9.76 -14.62
C GLY A 117 12.45 -10.09 -14.83
N HIS A 118 12.94 -9.95 -16.07
CA HIS A 118 14.36 -10.16 -16.39
C HIS A 118 15.30 -9.17 -15.67
N HIS A 119 14.84 -7.95 -15.39
CA HIS A 119 15.60 -6.93 -14.66
C HIS A 119 15.86 -7.30 -13.19
N GLU A 120 15.01 -8.15 -12.59
CA GLU A 120 15.15 -8.67 -11.21
C GLU A 120 16.02 -9.91 -11.12
N SER A 121 16.41 -10.49 -12.27
CA SER A 121 17.28 -11.65 -12.27
C SER A 121 18.67 -11.30 -11.73
N TYR A 122 19.34 -12.28 -11.11
CA TYR A 122 20.73 -12.09 -10.68
C TYR A 122 21.71 -11.93 -11.86
N ASN A 123 21.29 -12.29 -13.08
CA ASN A 123 22.11 -12.27 -14.28
C ASN A 123 21.33 -11.65 -15.45
N PRO A 124 21.00 -10.34 -15.37
CA PRO A 124 20.24 -9.68 -16.41
C PRO A 124 21.10 -9.42 -17.66
N SER A 125 20.43 -9.15 -18.80
CA SER A 125 21.12 -8.65 -20.00
C SER A 125 21.72 -7.27 -19.74
N VAL A 126 22.71 -6.89 -20.55
CA VAL A 126 23.46 -5.63 -20.38
C VAL A 126 22.56 -4.40 -20.48
N GLU A 127 21.46 -4.48 -21.24
CA GLU A 127 20.48 -3.39 -21.41
C GLU A 127 19.80 -2.97 -20.10
N TYR A 128 19.75 -3.86 -19.10
CA TYR A 128 19.15 -3.56 -17.80
C TYR A 128 20.17 -3.05 -16.78
N LEU A 129 21.47 -3.07 -17.09
CA LEU A 129 22.48 -2.50 -16.21
C LEU A 129 22.52 -1.00 -16.42
N LEU A 130 22.48 -0.26 -15.32
CA LEU A 130 22.49 1.20 -15.34
C LEU A 130 23.93 1.72 -15.46
N ASP A 131 24.03 2.90 -16.06
CA ASP A 131 25.27 3.68 -16.07
C ASP A 131 25.56 4.26 -14.67
N ASP A 132 26.83 4.53 -14.37
CA ASP A 132 27.25 5.04 -13.05
C ASP A 132 26.52 6.33 -12.66
N ALA A 133 26.28 7.23 -13.63
CA ALA A 133 25.52 8.47 -13.42
C ALA A 133 24.03 8.19 -13.10
N GLU A 134 23.43 7.17 -13.72
CA GLU A 134 22.05 6.77 -13.44
C GLU A 134 21.94 6.08 -12.08
N VAL A 135 22.95 5.29 -11.69
CA VAL A 135 23.05 4.66 -10.37
C VAL A 135 23.14 5.71 -9.27
N GLU A 136 23.96 6.76 -9.45
CA GLU A 136 24.03 7.88 -8.51
C GLU A 136 22.70 8.62 -8.43
N ALA A 137 22.07 8.94 -9.57
CA ALA A 137 20.76 9.58 -9.59
C ALA A 137 19.69 8.73 -8.89
N LEU A 138 19.69 7.40 -9.07
CA LEU A 138 18.79 6.51 -8.33
C LEU A 138 19.10 6.48 -6.84
N LYS A 139 20.36 6.43 -6.43
CA LYS A 139 20.73 6.48 -5.00
C LYS A 139 20.30 7.80 -4.37
N THR A 140 20.52 8.93 -5.04
CA THR A 140 20.05 10.24 -4.57
C THR A 140 18.53 10.26 -4.44
N LYS A 141 17.79 9.68 -5.41
CA LYS A 141 16.33 9.54 -5.32
C LYS A 141 15.88 8.62 -4.17
N MET A 142 16.63 7.57 -3.88
CA MET A 142 16.34 6.66 -2.77
C MET A 142 16.66 7.28 -1.40
N GLU A 143 17.69 8.12 -1.31
CA GLU A 143 18.09 8.83 -0.09
C GLU A 143 17.25 10.10 0.15
N SER A 144 16.77 10.75 -0.91
CA SER A 144 15.77 11.81 -0.80
C SER A 144 14.42 11.17 -0.48
N ASP A 145 14.24 10.78 0.77
CA ASP A 145 12.93 10.49 1.32
C ASP A 145 11.98 11.64 0.91
N TYR A 146 10.75 11.31 0.49
CA TYR A 146 9.61 12.23 0.27
C TYR A 146 9.46 12.91 -1.10
N ASP A 147 9.11 12.14 -2.12
CA ASP A 147 8.05 12.57 -3.03
C ASP A 147 6.97 11.48 -3.10
N GLU A 148 5.89 11.63 -2.33
CA GLU A 148 4.78 10.64 -2.28
C GLU A 148 4.19 10.37 -3.67
N ASN A 149 4.35 11.31 -4.60
CA ASN A 149 3.88 11.22 -5.97
C ASN A 149 4.74 10.31 -6.86
N GLU A 150 6.01 10.04 -6.51
CA GLU A 150 6.95 9.25 -7.32
C GLU A 150 7.14 7.80 -6.86
N ARG A 151 6.37 7.31 -5.88
CA ARG A 151 6.30 5.86 -5.53
C ARG A 151 5.92 4.95 -6.70
N GLN A 152 5.56 5.52 -7.85
CA GLN A 152 5.29 4.81 -9.10
C GLN A 152 6.56 4.50 -9.92
N THR A 153 7.74 4.96 -9.50
CA THR A 153 9.00 4.54 -10.11
C THR A 153 9.20 3.05 -9.86
N LYS A 154 9.09 2.25 -10.92
CA LYS A 154 9.05 0.77 -10.89
C LYS A 154 10.32 0.11 -10.32
N THR A 155 11.41 0.85 -10.12
CA THR A 155 12.72 0.28 -9.77
C THR A 155 13.14 0.70 -8.37
N ILE A 156 12.73 -0.11 -7.39
CA ILE A 156 13.06 0.06 -5.96
C ILE A 156 14.51 -0.40 -5.67
N PHE A 157 15.15 -1.11 -6.60
CA PHE A 157 16.49 -1.66 -6.45
C PHE A 157 17.39 -1.32 -7.64
N VAL A 158 18.70 -1.37 -7.43
CA VAL A 158 19.70 -1.23 -8.49
C VAL A 158 20.00 -2.60 -9.09
N PRO A 159 19.70 -2.84 -10.39
CA PRO A 159 19.98 -4.13 -11.03
C PRO A 159 21.48 -4.36 -11.11
N LYS A 160 21.90 -5.56 -10.71
CA LYS A 160 23.30 -5.98 -10.69
C LYS A 160 23.43 -7.34 -11.32
N LYS A 161 24.50 -7.53 -12.08
CA LYS A 161 24.83 -8.79 -12.72
C LYS A 161 25.85 -9.54 -11.88
N TYR A 162 25.52 -10.76 -11.50
CA TYR A 162 26.39 -11.70 -10.82
C TYR A 162 26.68 -12.89 -11.74
N SER A 163 27.93 -13.32 -11.76
CA SER A 163 28.35 -14.43 -12.64
C SER A 163 27.80 -15.78 -12.19
N SER A 164 27.51 -15.94 -10.90
CA SER A 164 26.98 -17.17 -10.31
C SER A 164 26.06 -16.89 -9.13
N LEU A 165 25.12 -17.81 -8.88
CA LEU A 165 24.15 -17.69 -7.78
C LEU A 165 24.81 -17.58 -6.41
N ARG A 166 26.01 -18.18 -6.23
CA ARG A 166 26.75 -18.13 -4.96
C ARG A 166 27.27 -16.74 -4.60
N GLN A 167 27.43 -15.86 -5.59
CA GLN A 167 27.88 -14.49 -5.40
C GLN A 167 26.74 -13.53 -5.07
N VAL A 168 25.48 -13.97 -5.18
CA VAL A 168 24.32 -13.13 -4.93
C VAL A 168 24.26 -12.81 -3.43
N PRO A 169 24.38 -11.54 -3.04
CA PRO A 169 24.33 -11.15 -1.64
C PRO A 169 22.90 -11.24 -1.11
N VAL A 170 22.78 -11.19 0.22
CA VAL A 170 21.48 -10.96 0.86
C VAL A 170 20.98 -9.56 0.46
N TYR A 171 19.69 -9.47 0.15
CA TYR A 171 19.06 -8.21 -0.23
C TYR A 171 18.53 -7.48 1.01
N ASP A 172 19.17 -6.37 1.37
CA ASP A 172 18.92 -5.67 2.64
C ASP A 172 17.51 -5.08 2.74
N GLN A 173 16.94 -4.60 1.64
CA GLN A 173 15.62 -3.96 1.62
C GLN A 173 14.45 -4.96 1.58
N PHE A 174 14.72 -6.27 1.53
CA PHE A 174 13.68 -7.30 1.38
C PHE A 174 12.58 -7.19 2.46
N VAL A 175 12.98 -7.08 3.73
CA VAL A 175 12.03 -7.01 4.86
C VAL A 175 11.18 -5.75 4.77
N TYR A 176 11.81 -4.63 4.42
CA TYR A 176 11.15 -3.35 4.29
C TYR A 176 10.10 -3.36 3.17
N GLU A 177 10.40 -3.91 2.00
CA GLU A 177 9.45 -4.06 0.90
C GLU A 177 8.25 -4.94 1.26
N ARG A 178 8.49 -6.08 1.92
CA ARG A 178 7.40 -6.96 2.36
C ARG A 178 6.51 -6.26 3.39
N PHE A 179 7.11 -5.49 4.29
CA PHE A 179 6.38 -4.72 5.28
C PHE A 179 5.54 -3.61 4.62
N GLN A 180 6.11 -2.81 3.71
CA GLN A 180 5.37 -1.80 2.94
C GLN A 180 4.22 -2.43 2.16
N ARG A 181 4.44 -3.58 1.53
CA ARG A 181 3.38 -4.31 0.82
C ARG A 181 2.22 -4.70 1.74
N CYS A 182 2.49 -5.12 2.97
CA CYS A 182 1.47 -5.40 3.98
C CYS A 182 0.69 -4.13 4.37
N LEU A 183 1.38 -2.98 4.49
CA LEU A 183 0.74 -1.69 4.72
C LEU A 183 -0.16 -1.30 3.53
N ASP A 184 0.31 -1.46 2.29
CA ASP A 184 -0.49 -1.18 1.09
C ASP A 184 -1.74 -2.07 1.00
N LEU A 185 -1.64 -3.32 1.44
CA LEU A 185 -2.80 -4.23 1.46
C LEU A 185 -3.87 -3.77 2.45
N TYR A 186 -3.46 -3.24 3.59
CA TYR A 186 -4.33 -2.92 4.72
C TYR A 186 -4.84 -1.47 4.70
N LEU A 187 -3.96 -0.50 4.43
CA LEU A 187 -4.24 0.94 4.55
C LEU A 187 -4.69 1.59 3.25
N CYS A 188 -4.19 1.16 2.08
CA CYS A 188 -4.49 1.86 0.84
C CYS A 188 -5.92 1.58 0.33
N PRO A 189 -6.72 2.63 0.06
CA PRO A 189 -8.07 2.45 -0.48
C PRO A 189 -8.02 1.88 -1.90
N ARG A 190 -8.91 0.93 -2.20
CA ARG A 190 -8.98 0.25 -3.51
C ARG A 190 -10.09 0.83 -4.37
N GLN A 191 -9.76 1.19 -5.60
CA GLN A 191 -10.72 1.75 -6.57
C GLN A 191 -10.60 1.06 -7.93
N LYS A 192 -11.72 0.68 -8.54
CA LYS A 192 -11.74 0.23 -9.94
C LYS A 192 -11.55 1.45 -10.84
N ARG A 193 -10.45 1.50 -11.58
CA ARG A 193 -10.21 2.53 -12.61
C ARG A 193 -10.39 1.93 -14.00
N LEU A 194 -11.12 2.63 -14.86
CA LEU A 194 -11.20 2.29 -16.27
C LEU A 194 -9.93 2.81 -16.95
N LYS A 195 -9.05 1.91 -17.36
CA LYS A 195 -7.89 2.25 -18.19
C LYS A 195 -8.28 2.03 -19.64
N ALA A 196 -8.27 3.11 -20.44
CA ALA A 196 -8.48 3.00 -21.88
C ALA A 196 -7.24 2.35 -22.51
N ASN A 197 -7.38 1.10 -22.93
CA ASN A 197 -6.32 0.38 -23.65
C ASN A 197 -6.40 0.76 -25.13
N ILE A 198 -6.00 1.98 -25.45
CA ILE A 198 -5.91 2.45 -26.83
C ILE A 198 -4.63 1.84 -27.42
N THR A 199 -4.77 0.85 -28.31
CA THR A 199 -3.63 0.17 -28.96
C THR A 199 -2.95 1.06 -29.98
N ASN A 200 -3.72 1.87 -30.71
CA ASN A 200 -3.23 2.81 -31.70
C ASN A 200 -3.60 4.23 -31.30
N ILE A 201 -2.59 5.08 -31.12
CA ILE A 201 -2.79 6.51 -30.88
C ILE A 201 -3.62 7.19 -31.98
N ASN A 202 -3.57 6.67 -33.20
CA ASN A 202 -4.29 7.21 -34.36
C ASN A 202 -5.82 7.13 -34.22
N ASP A 203 -6.35 6.21 -33.40
CA ASP A 203 -7.79 6.05 -33.18
C ASP A 203 -8.39 7.21 -32.37
N LEU A 204 -7.54 8.06 -31.78
CA LEU A 204 -7.96 9.29 -31.09
C LEU A 204 -8.26 10.45 -32.04
N ILE A 205 -7.79 10.37 -33.28
CA ILE A 205 -7.96 11.43 -34.27
C ILE A 205 -9.29 11.17 -34.99
N PRO A 206 -10.21 12.14 -35.07
CA PRO A 206 -11.47 11.95 -35.76
C PRO A 206 -11.27 11.82 -37.27
N ASP A 207 -12.16 11.08 -37.93
CA ASP A 207 -12.14 10.90 -39.37
C ASP A 207 -12.41 12.23 -40.10
N LYS A 208 -11.36 12.83 -40.66
CA LYS A 208 -11.43 14.06 -41.46
C LYS A 208 -11.19 13.74 -42.94
N PRO A 209 -11.91 14.39 -43.87
CA PRO A 209 -11.56 14.30 -45.28
C PRO A 209 -10.13 14.84 -45.48
N LYS A 210 -9.42 14.28 -46.46
CA LYS A 210 -8.06 14.76 -46.75
C LYS A 210 -8.18 16.19 -47.31
N PRO A 211 -7.25 17.09 -46.96
CA PRO A 211 -7.29 18.46 -47.47
C PRO A 211 -7.22 18.51 -49.00
N GLN A 212 -6.63 17.51 -49.66
CA GLN A 212 -6.59 17.39 -51.13
C GLN A 212 -7.99 17.26 -51.76
N ASP A 213 -8.95 16.65 -51.08
CA ASP A 213 -10.31 16.49 -51.60
C ASP A 213 -11.09 17.82 -51.55
N LEU A 214 -10.57 18.82 -50.83
CA LEU A 214 -11.18 20.14 -50.64
C LEU A 214 -10.57 21.22 -51.54
N HIS A 215 -9.85 20.85 -52.60
CA HIS A 215 -9.38 21.83 -53.58
C HIS A 215 -10.55 22.50 -54.32
N PRO A 216 -10.47 23.82 -54.63
CA PRO A 216 -9.30 24.69 -54.51
C PRO A 216 -9.23 25.51 -53.20
N TYR A 217 -8.02 25.67 -52.66
CA TYR A 217 -7.68 26.61 -51.58
C TYR A 217 -6.29 27.20 -51.86
N PRO A 218 -5.95 28.39 -51.34
CA PRO A 218 -4.64 29.01 -51.56
C PRO A 218 -3.53 28.18 -50.90
N ILE A 219 -2.50 27.80 -51.68
CA ILE A 219 -1.37 26.96 -51.22
C ILE A 219 -0.10 27.79 -51.02
N VAL A 220 0.14 28.75 -51.91
CA VAL A 220 1.36 29.55 -51.95
C VAL A 220 1.03 31.03 -52.05
N GLN A 221 1.90 31.86 -51.47
CA GLN A 221 1.86 33.29 -51.67
C GLN A 221 2.36 33.60 -53.09
N SER A 222 1.48 34.07 -53.97
CA SER A 222 1.80 34.40 -55.36
C SER A 222 2.25 35.84 -55.58
N LEU A 223 1.77 36.76 -54.74
CA LEU A 223 1.91 38.20 -54.95
C LEU A 223 2.38 38.89 -53.68
N ILE A 224 3.25 39.89 -53.85
CA ILE A 224 3.78 40.75 -52.79
C ILE A 224 3.54 42.21 -53.21
N TYR A 225 2.89 42.99 -52.33
CA TYR A 225 2.60 44.40 -52.56
C TYR A 225 3.58 45.27 -51.77
N GLU A 226 4.69 45.65 -52.40
CA GLU A 226 5.76 46.42 -51.76
C GLU A 226 5.53 47.93 -51.93
N GLY A 227 5.59 48.68 -50.82
CA GLY A 227 5.56 50.14 -50.88
C GLY A 227 5.11 50.86 -49.61
N HIS A 228 4.42 50.18 -48.69
CA HIS A 228 4.13 50.75 -47.38
C HIS A 228 5.39 50.85 -46.52
N LYS A 229 5.53 51.96 -45.78
CA LYS A 229 6.69 52.21 -44.92
C LYS A 229 6.49 51.74 -43.49
N ASN A 230 5.27 51.33 -43.15
CA ASN A 230 4.89 50.88 -41.82
C ASN A 230 3.81 49.79 -41.88
N MET A 231 3.39 49.27 -40.73
CA MET A 231 2.43 48.16 -40.65
C MET A 231 1.12 48.46 -41.37
N ILE A 232 0.64 47.49 -42.15
CA ILE A 232 -0.67 47.54 -42.82
C ILE A 232 -1.72 47.06 -41.82
N ARG A 233 -2.70 47.91 -41.51
CA ARG A 233 -3.76 47.64 -40.51
C ARG A 233 -5.01 47.04 -41.13
N CYS A 234 -5.30 47.41 -42.36
CA CYS A 234 -6.53 47.02 -43.04
C CYS A 234 -6.31 46.83 -44.53
N LEU A 235 -7.07 45.90 -45.10
CA LEU A 235 -7.09 45.56 -46.52
C LEU A 235 -8.55 45.37 -46.94
N THR A 236 -8.89 45.83 -48.13
CA THR A 236 -10.23 45.65 -48.70
C THR A 236 -10.14 45.50 -50.22
N CYS A 237 -10.88 44.54 -50.77
CA CYS A 237 -10.98 44.31 -52.21
C CYS A 237 -12.21 45.02 -52.77
N HIS A 238 -12.07 45.61 -53.96
CA HIS A 238 -13.21 46.12 -54.70
C HIS A 238 -14.07 44.96 -55.21
N SER A 239 -15.38 45.18 -55.38
CA SER A 239 -16.33 44.14 -55.81
C SER A 239 -16.02 43.54 -57.19
N THR A 240 -15.30 44.26 -58.04
CA THR A 240 -14.83 43.75 -59.34
C THR A 240 -13.62 42.82 -59.24
N GLY A 241 -12.96 42.72 -58.09
CA GLY A 241 -11.78 41.86 -57.89
C GLY A 241 -10.50 42.31 -58.61
N GLN A 242 -10.50 43.49 -59.23
CA GLN A 242 -9.31 44.05 -59.89
C GLN A 242 -8.46 44.93 -58.97
N TRP A 243 -9.10 45.58 -57.99
CA TRP A 243 -8.47 46.57 -57.12
C TRP A 243 -8.43 46.11 -55.67
N LEU A 244 -7.27 46.29 -55.05
CA LEU A 244 -7.03 46.08 -53.62
C LEU A 244 -6.67 47.44 -53.00
N ALA A 245 -7.31 47.83 -51.90
CA ALA A 245 -6.88 48.98 -51.12
C ALA A 245 -6.27 48.51 -49.80
N SER A 246 -5.17 49.14 -49.40
CA SER A 246 -4.46 48.88 -48.15
C SER A 246 -4.26 50.16 -47.37
N GLY A 247 -4.43 50.08 -46.05
CA GLY A 247 -4.28 51.21 -45.13
C GLY A 247 -3.21 50.90 -44.10
N SER A 248 -2.29 51.84 -43.90
CA SER A 248 -1.11 51.64 -43.07
C SER A 248 -0.93 52.74 -42.02
N ASP A 249 -0.13 52.41 -41.01
CA ASP A 249 0.36 53.34 -39.99
C ASP A 249 1.35 54.37 -40.56
N ASP A 250 1.75 54.27 -41.84
CA ASP A 250 2.48 55.33 -42.56
C ASP A 250 1.57 56.50 -42.99
N CYS A 251 0.33 56.49 -42.51
CA CYS A 251 -0.74 57.44 -42.83
C CYS A 251 -1.10 57.46 -44.32
N THR A 252 -0.82 56.38 -45.06
CA THR A 252 -1.21 56.23 -46.46
C THR A 252 -2.25 55.15 -46.69
N VAL A 253 -3.13 55.43 -47.65
CA VAL A 253 -3.94 54.41 -48.31
C VAL A 253 -3.40 54.22 -49.71
N ARG A 254 -3.02 52.98 -50.03
CA ARG A 254 -2.54 52.62 -51.37
C ARG A 254 -3.57 51.76 -52.07
N ILE A 255 -3.75 52.02 -53.36
CA ILE A 255 -4.59 51.20 -54.23
C ILE A 255 -3.69 50.45 -55.19
N TRP A 256 -3.90 49.15 -55.23
CA TRP A 256 -3.11 48.20 -55.99
C TRP A 256 -3.97 47.53 -57.04
N GLU A 257 -3.37 47.27 -58.19
CA GLU A 257 -3.90 46.33 -59.15
C GLU A 257 -3.54 44.90 -58.71
N ILE A 258 -4.55 44.02 -58.63
CA ILE A 258 -4.37 42.66 -58.08
C ILE A 258 -3.50 41.79 -59.00
N ALA A 259 -3.64 41.91 -60.32
CA ALA A 259 -2.91 41.05 -61.27
C ALA A 259 -1.41 41.37 -61.36
N THR A 260 -1.02 42.65 -61.20
CA THR A 260 0.33 43.15 -61.48
C THR A 260 1.08 43.64 -60.25
N THR A 261 0.43 43.64 -59.08
CA THR A 261 0.88 44.26 -57.82
C THR A 261 1.28 45.73 -57.91
N ARG A 262 0.92 46.42 -59.01
CA ARG A 262 1.28 47.81 -59.22
C ARG A 262 0.47 48.74 -58.31
N CYS A 263 1.16 49.66 -57.65
CA CYS A 263 0.51 50.76 -56.92
C CYS A 263 0.01 51.80 -57.92
N MET A 264 -1.32 51.97 -58.01
CA MET A 264 -1.96 52.91 -58.92
C MET A 264 -2.11 54.29 -58.30
N ASN A 265 -2.61 54.34 -57.06
CA ASN A 265 -2.88 55.58 -56.36
C ASN A 265 -2.37 55.49 -54.91
N VAL A 266 -1.90 56.62 -54.40
CA VAL A 266 -1.50 56.80 -53.01
C VAL A 266 -2.24 58.01 -52.46
N PHE A 267 -3.02 57.80 -51.40
CA PHE A 267 -3.69 58.86 -50.65
C PHE A 267 -2.99 59.05 -49.32
N GLN A 268 -2.50 60.26 -49.07
CA GLN A 268 -1.86 60.62 -47.81
C GLN A 268 -2.88 61.25 -46.86
N PHE A 269 -2.85 60.84 -45.61
CA PHE A 269 -3.63 61.39 -44.51
C PHE A 269 -2.70 61.91 -43.41
N ASP A 270 -3.27 62.69 -42.50
CA ASP A 270 -2.54 63.25 -41.34
C ASP A 270 -2.40 62.25 -40.20
N LYS A 271 -3.27 61.23 -40.16
CA LYS A 271 -3.34 60.23 -39.08
C LYS A 271 -3.26 58.81 -39.66
N PRO A 272 -2.81 57.83 -38.85
CA PRO A 272 -2.85 56.41 -39.22
C PRO A 272 -4.25 55.95 -39.63
N VAL A 273 -4.28 55.07 -40.62
CA VAL A 273 -5.54 54.50 -41.14
C VAL A 273 -5.91 53.27 -40.31
N VAL A 274 -7.07 53.32 -39.67
CA VAL A 274 -7.53 52.26 -38.74
C VAL A 274 -8.33 51.21 -39.49
N SER A 275 -9.26 51.64 -40.36
CA SER A 275 -10.08 50.74 -41.15
C SER A 275 -10.38 51.30 -42.53
N LEU A 276 -10.59 50.38 -43.48
CA LEU A 276 -10.90 50.66 -44.87
C LEU A 276 -12.01 49.74 -45.34
N GLN A 277 -12.96 50.29 -46.09
CA GLN A 277 -14.00 49.49 -46.72
C GLN A 277 -14.38 50.06 -48.08
N TRP A 278 -14.32 49.23 -49.11
CA TRP A 278 -14.95 49.56 -50.38
C TRP A 278 -16.46 49.48 -50.27
N ASN A 279 -17.13 50.45 -50.87
CA ASN A 279 -18.56 50.32 -51.14
C ASN A 279 -18.76 49.15 -52.14
N PRO A 280 -19.70 48.22 -51.87
CA PRO A 280 -19.91 47.06 -52.73
C PRO A 280 -20.46 47.42 -54.11
N VAL A 281 -21.15 48.56 -54.24
CA VAL A 281 -21.88 48.97 -55.46
C VAL A 281 -21.20 50.13 -56.17
N LEU A 282 -20.82 51.18 -55.44
CA LEU A 282 -20.15 52.35 -55.99
C LEU A 282 -18.63 52.22 -55.85
N SER A 283 -17.88 52.82 -56.77
CA SER A 283 -16.42 52.92 -56.66
C SER A 283 -16.00 54.01 -55.65
N LEU A 284 -16.52 53.90 -54.43
CA LEU A 284 -16.20 54.76 -53.28
C LEU A 284 -15.50 53.94 -52.22
N LEU A 285 -14.47 54.54 -51.61
CA LEU A 285 -13.71 53.96 -50.52
C LEU A 285 -13.97 54.77 -49.25
N THR A 286 -14.44 54.10 -48.19
CA THR A 286 -14.52 54.70 -46.86
C THR A 286 -13.20 54.45 -46.11
N VAL A 287 -12.67 55.51 -45.51
CA VAL A 287 -11.42 55.50 -44.77
C VAL A 287 -11.69 56.03 -43.37
N ALA A 288 -11.41 55.22 -42.34
CA ALA A 288 -11.42 55.69 -40.96
C ALA A 288 -10.00 56.09 -40.54
N THR A 289 -9.82 57.37 -40.25
CA THR A 289 -8.55 57.94 -39.78
C THR A 289 -8.76 58.58 -38.41
N GLY A 290 -8.22 57.98 -37.35
CA GLY A 290 -8.39 58.46 -35.98
C GLY A 290 -9.86 58.64 -35.58
N SER A 291 -10.32 59.89 -35.51
CA SER A 291 -11.68 60.29 -35.11
C SER A 291 -12.57 60.74 -36.29
N GLN A 292 -12.14 60.54 -37.53
CA GLN A 292 -12.87 60.97 -38.73
C GLN A 292 -13.09 59.81 -39.70
N ILE A 293 -14.22 59.86 -40.41
CA ILE A 293 -14.51 58.96 -41.54
C ILE A 293 -14.56 59.79 -42.81
N LEU A 294 -13.74 59.40 -43.78
CA LEU A 294 -13.60 60.07 -45.07
C LEU A 294 -14.11 59.16 -46.18
N MET A 295 -14.90 59.70 -47.10
CA MET A 295 -15.29 59.03 -48.33
C MET A 295 -14.48 59.57 -49.49
N ILE A 296 -13.81 58.67 -50.20
CA ILE A 296 -12.89 59.01 -51.29
C ILE A 296 -13.33 58.28 -52.54
N ASN A 297 -13.39 59.02 -53.66
CA ASN A 297 -13.46 58.41 -54.97
C ASN A 297 -12.03 58.30 -55.53
N PRO A 298 -11.48 57.08 -55.67
CA PRO A 298 -10.15 56.90 -56.20
C PRO A 298 -10.03 57.11 -57.71
N LYS A 299 -11.14 57.48 -58.40
CA LYS A 299 -11.23 57.69 -59.85
C LYS A 299 -10.87 56.44 -60.66
N LEU A 300 -11.04 55.28 -60.06
CA LEU A 300 -10.86 53.97 -60.67
C LEU A 300 -12.25 53.35 -60.84
N GLY A 301 -12.76 53.33 -62.08
CA GLY A 301 -14.14 52.91 -62.38
C GLY A 301 -14.99 54.01 -63.03
N MET A 302 -16.32 53.85 -62.98
CA MET A 302 -17.27 54.78 -63.62
C MET A 302 -17.13 56.19 -62.99
N ILE A 303 -17.00 57.21 -63.85
CA ILE A 303 -16.73 58.60 -63.43
C ILE A 303 -17.98 59.15 -62.73
N VAL A 304 -17.89 59.29 -61.40
CA VAL A 304 -18.85 60.07 -60.61
C VAL A 304 -18.06 61.16 -59.89
N ASP A 305 -18.21 62.40 -60.34
CA ASP A 305 -17.51 63.55 -59.76
C ASP A 305 -18.12 63.91 -58.38
N PHE A 306 -17.58 63.30 -57.32
CA PHE A 306 -17.77 63.78 -55.94
C PHE A 306 -16.41 64.02 -55.30
N SER A 307 -16.09 65.29 -55.08
CA SER A 307 -14.92 65.72 -54.33
C SER A 307 -15.26 65.78 -52.84
N PHE A 308 -14.77 64.79 -52.08
CA PHE A 308 -14.69 64.71 -50.61
C PHE A 308 -15.96 65.04 -49.83
N LEU A 309 -16.68 64.00 -49.37
CA LEU A 309 -17.66 64.14 -48.31
C LEU A 309 -16.99 63.79 -46.97
N LYS A 310 -16.77 64.80 -46.11
CA LYS A 310 -16.33 64.61 -44.72
C LYS A 310 -17.56 64.44 -43.84
N ILE A 311 -17.71 63.29 -43.20
CA ILE A 311 -18.76 63.05 -42.21
C ILE A 311 -18.07 63.14 -40.84
N TYR A 312 -18.38 64.19 -40.09
CA TYR A 312 -18.00 64.31 -38.68
C TYR A 312 -19.07 63.65 -37.82
N TYR A 313 -18.65 62.84 -36.86
CA TYR A 313 -19.47 62.44 -35.71
C TYR A 313 -19.21 63.40 -34.56
#